data_AF-A0A7K6MBW8-F1
#
_entry.id   AF-A0A7K6MBW8-F1
#
_cell.length_a   1.000
_cell.length_b   1.000
_cell.length_c   1.000
_cell.angle_alpha   90.00
_cell.angle_beta   90.00
_cell.angle_gamma   90.00
#
_symmetry.space_group_name_H-M   'P 1'
#
loop_
_entity.id
_entity.type
_entity.pdbx_description
1 polymer ?
#
loop_
_entity_poly.entity_id
_entity_poly.type
_entity_poly.pdbx_seq_one_letter_code
_entity_poly.pdbx_strand_id
1 'polypeptide(L)'
;LKDWEKRLIISDRAHIVFDFHQAVDGLQEVQRQAQEGKNIGTTKKGIGPTYSSKAARTGLRICDLLSDFDEFSSRFKNLAQQYKSMFPTLEIDTEGQLKKLKGYAEKIRPMVRDGVYFMYEALHGSPKKILVEGANAALLDIDFGTYPFVTSSNCTVGGVCTGLGVPPQHVGDVYGVVKAYTTRVGIGAFPTEQINEIGDLLQSRGHEWGVTTGRKRRCGWLDLVILKYAHMINGFTALALTKLDILDVLDEIKIGVAYKLGGKRIPYFP
;
A
#
# COMPACT_ATOMS: atom_id res chain seq x y z
N LEU A 1 21.41 -5.08 -8.34
CA LEU A 1 20.96 -5.67 -9.63
C LEU A 1 21.78 -5.02 -10.75
N LYS A 2 22.47 -5.81 -11.58
CA LYS A 2 23.25 -5.28 -12.71
C LYS A 2 22.30 -4.75 -13.81
N ASP A 3 22.64 -3.64 -14.46
CA ASP A 3 21.90 -3.03 -15.59
C ASP A 3 20.39 -2.80 -15.33
N TRP A 4 20.00 -2.51 -14.09
CA TRP A 4 18.59 -2.34 -13.73
C TRP A 4 17.94 -1.14 -14.44
N GLU A 5 18.69 -0.06 -14.65
CA GLU A 5 18.23 1.16 -15.32
C GLU A 5 17.79 0.92 -16.77
N LYS A 6 18.34 -0.11 -17.44
CA LYS A 6 17.96 -0.49 -18.81
C LYS A 6 16.68 -1.33 -18.87
N ARG A 7 16.19 -1.79 -17.72
CA ARG A 7 15.03 -2.70 -17.60
C ARG A 7 13.92 -2.12 -16.74
N LEU A 8 14.09 -0.89 -16.25
CA LEU A 8 13.07 -0.16 -15.52
C LEU A 8 12.36 0.81 -16.47
N ILE A 9 11.03 0.75 -16.47
CA ILE A 9 10.18 1.72 -17.12
C ILE A 9 9.27 2.34 -16.06
N ILE A 10 9.15 3.67 -16.09
CA ILE A 10 8.34 4.45 -15.16
C ILE A 10 7.22 5.12 -15.96
N SER A 11 5.98 4.96 -15.51
CA SER A 11 4.84 5.67 -16.09
C SER A 11 4.96 7.17 -15.84
N ASP A 12 4.85 7.96 -16.90
CA ASP A 12 4.78 9.42 -16.85
C ASP A 12 3.59 9.94 -16.00
N ARG A 13 2.53 9.15 -15.84
CA ARG A 13 1.33 9.49 -15.06
C ARG A 13 1.46 9.21 -13.55
N ALA A 14 2.56 8.60 -13.10
CA ALA A 14 2.79 8.34 -11.68
C ALA A 14 2.92 9.65 -10.89
N HIS A 15 2.30 9.72 -9.71
CA HIS A 15 2.42 10.87 -8.80
C HIS A 15 3.74 10.82 -8.03
N ILE A 16 4.30 11.99 -7.71
CA ILE A 16 5.54 12.12 -6.98
C ILE A 16 5.26 12.30 -5.49
N VAL A 17 5.91 11.48 -4.66
CA VAL A 17 5.95 11.68 -3.22
C VAL A 17 7.09 12.65 -2.90
N PHE A 18 6.75 13.85 -2.41
CA PHE A 18 7.74 14.84 -1.99
C PHE A 18 8.14 14.69 -0.52
N ASP A 19 9.28 15.27 -0.13
CA ASP A 19 9.77 15.19 1.25
C ASP A 19 8.77 15.80 2.24
N PHE A 20 8.08 16.89 1.85
CA PHE A 20 7.04 17.49 2.68
C PHE A 20 5.80 16.60 2.84
N HIS A 21 5.50 15.70 1.90
CA HIS A 21 4.45 14.70 2.10
C HIS A 21 4.83 13.73 3.23
N GLN A 22 6.11 13.32 3.32
CA GLN A 22 6.59 12.45 4.39
C GLN A 22 6.54 13.16 5.76
N ALA A 23 6.96 14.43 5.79
CA ALA A 23 6.90 15.24 7.00
C ALA A 23 5.45 15.41 7.50
N VAL A 24 4.51 15.72 6.60
CA VAL A 24 3.09 15.87 6.92
C VAL A 24 2.47 14.56 7.41
N ASP A 25 2.80 13.42 6.82
CA ASP A 25 2.35 12.09 7.27
C ASP A 25 2.74 11.84 8.74
N GLY A 26 3.99 12.20 9.10
CA GLY A 26 4.45 12.16 10.49
C GLY A 26 3.70 13.12 11.42
N LEU A 27 3.45 14.36 10.99
CA LEU A 27 2.72 15.36 11.77
C LEU A 27 1.26 14.95 12.00
N GLN A 28 0.58 14.44 10.98
CA GLN A 28 -0.81 13.98 11.08
C GLN A 28 -0.95 12.84 12.09
N GLU A 29 -0.01 11.89 12.12
CA GLU A 29 -0.02 10.81 13.12
C GLU A 29 0.11 11.31 14.56
N VAL A 30 0.99 12.30 14.79
CA VAL A 30 1.16 12.92 16.13
C VAL A 30 -0.09 13.68 16.53
N GLN A 31 -0.64 14.49 15.61
CA GLN A 31 -1.86 15.26 15.86
C GLN A 31 -3.06 14.36 16.15
N ARG A 32 -3.25 13.30 15.35
CA ARG A 32 -4.33 12.34 15.55
C ARG A 32 -4.21 11.61 16.89
N GLN A 33 -2.99 11.19 17.26
CA GLN A 33 -2.75 10.59 18.57
C GLN A 33 -3.13 11.54 19.71
N ALA A 34 -2.82 12.83 19.59
CA ALA A 34 -3.13 13.83 20.60
C ALA A 34 -4.64 14.14 20.69
N GLN A 35 -5.36 14.14 19.56
CA GLN A 35 -6.78 14.49 19.50
C GLN A 35 -7.71 13.31 19.77
N GLU A 36 -7.42 12.14 19.19
CA GLU A 36 -8.30 10.97 19.18
C GLU A 36 -7.80 9.85 20.13
N GLY A 37 -6.64 10.05 20.77
CA GLY A 37 -5.99 9.03 21.61
C GLY A 37 -5.47 7.81 20.85
N LYS A 38 -5.56 7.82 19.51
CA LYS A 38 -5.19 6.70 18.62
C LYS A 38 -4.50 7.24 17.38
N ASN A 39 -3.50 6.50 16.89
CA ASN A 39 -2.89 6.73 15.59
C ASN A 39 -3.34 5.65 14.60
N ILE A 40 -3.17 5.89 13.30
CA ILE A 40 -3.41 4.86 12.28
C ILE A 40 -2.24 3.87 12.28
N GLY A 41 -1.04 4.37 12.58
CA GLY A 41 0.20 3.61 12.54
C GLY A 41 0.84 3.65 11.16
N THR A 42 0.78 4.78 10.46
CA THR A 42 1.29 4.91 9.08
C THR A 42 2.78 4.56 8.98
N THR A 43 3.25 4.33 7.75
CA THR A 43 4.67 4.07 7.49
C THR A 43 5.52 5.35 7.50
N LYS A 44 4.89 6.52 7.63
CA LYS A 44 5.53 7.84 7.57
C LYS A 44 6.31 8.04 6.26
N LYS A 45 5.78 7.49 5.17
CA LYS A 45 6.36 7.55 3.83
C LYS A 45 5.64 8.54 2.92
N GLY A 46 4.69 9.32 3.43
CA GLY A 46 4.02 10.37 2.66
C GLY A 46 2.97 9.83 1.68
N ILE A 47 2.57 8.56 1.82
CA ILE A 47 1.62 7.91 0.91
C ILE A 47 0.25 8.59 1.01
N GLY A 48 -0.29 8.71 2.23
CA GLY A 48 -1.58 9.36 2.47
C GLY A 48 -1.62 10.80 1.94
N PRO A 49 -0.71 11.69 2.35
CA PRO A 49 -0.67 13.06 1.84
C PRO A 49 -0.56 13.15 0.32
N THR A 50 0.26 12.30 -0.32
CA THR A 50 0.39 12.28 -1.80
C THR A 50 -0.93 11.88 -2.48
N TYR A 51 -1.62 10.85 -1.96
CA TYR A 51 -2.93 10.46 -2.46
C TYR A 51 -4.00 11.54 -2.22
N SER A 52 -3.92 12.29 -1.12
CA SER A 52 -4.76 13.46 -0.90
C SER A 52 -4.49 14.56 -1.93
N SER A 53 -3.23 14.85 -2.29
CA SER A 53 -2.93 15.80 -3.39
C SER A 53 -3.44 15.30 -4.74
N LYS A 54 -3.35 13.99 -5.00
CA LYS A 54 -3.92 13.36 -6.21
C LYS A 54 -5.43 13.58 -6.26
N ALA A 55 -6.14 13.29 -5.17
CA ALA A 55 -7.60 13.48 -5.08
C ALA A 55 -7.99 14.97 -5.21
N ALA A 56 -7.20 15.87 -4.62
CA ALA A 56 -7.39 17.31 -4.73
C ALA A 56 -7.07 17.85 -6.13
N ARG A 57 -6.41 17.07 -6.99
CA ARG A 57 -5.88 17.46 -8.31
C ARG A 57 -4.81 18.57 -8.23
N THR A 58 -4.14 18.67 -7.09
CA THR A 58 -3.02 19.61 -6.87
C THR A 58 -1.66 18.92 -6.88
N GLY A 59 -1.63 17.59 -6.86
CA GLY A 59 -0.42 16.79 -6.93
C GLY A 59 0.33 16.94 -8.26
N LEU A 60 1.61 16.58 -8.23
CA LEU A 60 2.50 16.60 -9.40
C LEU A 60 2.91 15.18 -9.79
N ARG A 61 3.06 14.97 -11.08
CA ARG A 61 3.38 13.70 -11.71
C ARG A 61 4.74 13.72 -12.38
N ILE A 62 5.22 12.54 -12.77
CA ILE A 62 6.49 12.38 -13.48
C ILE A 62 6.49 13.16 -14.81
N CYS A 63 5.38 13.20 -15.54
CA CYS A 63 5.24 14.00 -16.76
C CYS A 63 5.44 15.50 -16.49
N ASP A 64 4.95 16.00 -15.35
CA ASP A 64 5.11 17.41 -14.96
C ASP A 64 6.60 17.71 -14.69
N LEU A 65 7.31 16.80 -14.01
CA LEU A 65 8.74 16.95 -13.69
C LEU A 65 9.64 16.97 -14.94
N LEU A 66 9.26 16.24 -16.00
CA LEU A 66 10.07 16.09 -17.21
C LEU A 66 9.74 17.08 -18.33
N SER A 67 8.66 17.86 -18.18
CA SER A 67 8.22 18.91 -19.10
C SER A 67 9.05 20.19 -18.88
N ASP A 68 8.41 21.36 -18.87
CA ASP A 68 9.02 22.63 -18.48
C ASP A 68 9.30 22.66 -16.97
N PHE A 69 10.59 22.73 -16.63
CA PHE A 69 11.04 22.74 -15.24
C PHE A 69 10.68 24.03 -14.50
N ASP A 70 10.51 25.15 -15.20
CA ASP A 70 10.12 26.42 -14.58
C ASP A 70 8.64 26.39 -14.19
N GLU A 71 7.78 25.85 -15.05
CA GLU A 71 6.36 25.59 -14.74
C GLU A 71 6.23 24.58 -13.58
N PHE A 72 6.98 23.47 -13.64
CA PHE A 72 7.02 22.50 -12.55
C PHE A 72 7.43 23.14 -11.22
N SER A 73 8.47 23.99 -11.25
CA SER A 73 8.97 24.68 -10.05
C SER A 73 7.93 25.63 -9.46
N SER A 74 7.21 26.36 -10.30
CA SER A 74 6.09 27.21 -9.87
C SER A 74 4.98 26.39 -9.19
N ARG A 75 4.54 25.29 -9.82
CA ARG A 75 3.50 24.42 -9.26
C ARG A 75 3.95 23.73 -7.97
N PHE A 76 5.22 23.31 -7.89
CA PHE A 76 5.81 22.75 -6.67
C PHE A 76 5.79 23.75 -5.52
N LYS A 77 6.20 25.00 -5.77
CA LYS A 77 6.17 26.09 -4.78
C LYS A 77 4.75 26.33 -4.27
N ASN A 78 3.77 26.36 -5.16
CA ASN A 78 2.36 26.52 -4.79
C ASN A 78 1.85 25.38 -3.91
N LEU A 79 2.15 24.12 -4.28
CA LEU A 79 1.77 22.95 -3.49
C LEU A 79 2.43 22.96 -2.11
N ALA A 80 3.74 23.26 -2.05
CA ALA A 80 4.48 23.38 -0.79
C ALA A 80 3.89 24.49 0.12
N GLN A 81 3.51 25.62 -0.46
CA GLN A 81 2.87 26.71 0.27
C GLN A 81 1.51 26.32 0.84
N GLN A 82 0.68 25.60 0.07
CA GLN A 82 -0.59 25.06 0.57
C GLN A 82 -0.38 24.15 1.79
N TYR A 83 0.62 23.27 1.74
CA TYR A 83 0.96 22.42 2.88
C TYR A 83 1.46 23.23 4.09
N LYS A 84 2.29 24.27 3.90
CA LYS A 84 2.69 25.17 4.99
C LYS A 84 1.49 25.89 5.62
N SER A 85 0.51 26.31 4.81
CA SER A 85 -0.71 26.95 5.32
C SER A 85 -1.58 25.99 6.13
N MET A 86 -1.66 24.71 5.74
CA MET A 86 -2.40 23.69 6.51
C MET A 86 -1.64 23.21 7.75
N PHE A 87 -0.31 23.21 7.70
CA PHE A 87 0.56 22.73 8.77
C PHE A 87 1.60 23.82 9.12
N PRO A 88 1.27 24.78 9.99
CA PRO A 88 2.14 25.93 10.28
C PRO A 88 3.53 25.57 10.83
N THR A 89 3.68 24.38 11.43
CA THR A 89 4.95 23.87 11.95
C THR A 89 5.81 23.15 10.89
N LEU A 90 5.31 23.04 9.65
CA LEU A 90 6.00 22.36 8.56
C LEU A 90 7.07 23.25 7.97
N GLU A 91 8.32 22.83 8.12
CA GLU A 91 9.44 23.45 7.42
C GLU A 91 9.69 22.75 6.07
N ILE A 92 9.91 23.55 5.03
CA ILE A 92 10.22 23.06 3.67
C ILE A 92 11.34 23.91 3.10
N ASP A 93 12.47 23.28 2.83
CA ASP A 93 13.55 23.80 1.98
C ASP A 93 13.18 23.63 0.51
N THR A 94 12.39 24.57 0.00
CA THR A 94 11.84 24.52 -1.35
C THR A 94 12.94 24.52 -2.41
N GLU A 95 13.93 25.40 -2.29
CA GLU A 95 14.99 25.54 -3.30
C GLU A 95 15.93 24.32 -3.31
N GLY A 96 16.29 23.79 -2.13
CA GLY A 96 17.09 22.58 -2.05
C GLY A 96 16.36 21.34 -2.57
N GLN A 97 15.05 21.22 -2.33
CA GLN A 97 14.23 20.14 -2.90
C GLN A 97 14.10 20.27 -4.42
N LEU A 98 13.85 21.46 -4.96
CA LEU A 98 13.82 21.70 -6.40
C LEU A 98 15.16 21.36 -7.06
N LYS A 99 16.28 21.75 -6.46
CA LYS A 99 17.62 21.40 -6.97
C LYS A 99 17.82 19.87 -7.04
N LYS A 100 17.39 19.12 -6.02
CA LYS A 100 17.43 17.65 -6.01
C LYS A 100 16.53 17.06 -7.10
N LEU A 101 15.30 17.57 -7.22
CA LEU A 101 14.32 17.12 -8.22
C LEU A 101 14.82 17.34 -9.64
N LYS A 102 15.51 18.46 -9.92
CA LYS A 102 16.18 18.70 -11.21
C LYS A 102 17.23 17.62 -11.51
N GLY A 103 18.03 17.26 -10.51
CA GLY A 103 19.00 16.17 -10.64
C GLY A 103 18.35 14.80 -10.86
N TYR A 104 17.20 14.54 -10.24
CA TYR A 104 16.43 13.31 -10.47
C TYR A 104 15.78 13.26 -11.84
N ALA A 105 15.25 14.39 -12.34
CA ALA A 105 14.63 14.48 -13.65
C ALA A 105 15.56 13.92 -14.74
N GLU A 106 16.82 14.37 -14.76
CA GLU A 106 17.81 13.90 -15.74
C GLU A 106 18.14 12.41 -15.60
N LYS A 107 18.21 11.88 -14.37
CA LYS A 107 18.47 10.46 -14.13
C LYS A 107 17.31 9.57 -14.57
N ILE A 108 16.07 9.99 -14.34
CA ILE A 108 14.88 9.15 -14.61
C ILE A 108 14.37 9.29 -16.04
N ARG A 109 14.65 10.42 -16.72
CA ARG A 109 14.23 10.71 -18.09
C ARG A 109 14.36 9.51 -19.06
N PRO A 110 15.49 8.78 -19.13
CA PRO A 110 15.60 7.63 -20.05
C PRO A 110 14.64 6.47 -19.76
N MET A 111 14.17 6.33 -18.52
CA MET A 111 13.28 5.27 -18.05
C MET A 111 11.79 5.63 -18.16
N VAL A 112 11.44 6.91 -18.38
CA VAL A 112 10.03 7.33 -18.38
C VAL A 112 9.39 7.12 -19.75
N ARG A 113 8.17 6.55 -19.76
CA ARG A 113 7.36 6.31 -20.96
C ARG A 113 5.88 6.63 -20.68
N ASP A 114 5.10 6.77 -21.76
CA ASP A 114 3.65 6.68 -21.65
C ASP A 114 3.29 5.27 -21.15
N GLY A 115 2.85 5.19 -19.89
CA GLY A 115 2.59 3.90 -19.24
C GLY A 115 1.42 3.14 -19.85
N VAL A 116 0.40 3.85 -20.35
CA VAL A 116 -0.81 3.23 -20.93
C VAL A 116 -0.47 2.61 -22.27
N TYR A 117 0.20 3.35 -23.16
CA TYR A 117 0.64 2.84 -24.45
C TYR A 117 1.67 1.71 -24.29
N PHE A 118 2.60 1.84 -23.34
CA PHE A 118 3.54 0.77 -23.02
C PHE A 118 2.83 -0.54 -22.65
N MET A 119 1.81 -0.47 -21.78
CA MET A 119 1.04 -1.64 -21.40
C MET A 119 0.17 -2.16 -22.54
N TYR A 120 -0.43 -1.28 -23.34
CA TYR A 120 -1.20 -1.66 -24.53
C TYR A 120 -0.34 -2.48 -25.51
N GLU A 121 0.85 -1.97 -25.87
CA GLU A 121 1.80 -2.68 -26.73
C GLU A 121 2.27 -4.00 -26.12
N ALA A 122 2.49 -4.04 -24.80
CA ALA A 122 2.88 -5.27 -24.11
C ALA A 122 1.78 -6.35 -24.15
N LEU A 123 0.51 -5.96 -24.19
CA LEU A 123 -0.65 -6.86 -24.23
C LEU A 123 -1.01 -7.30 -25.65
N HIS A 124 -0.84 -6.44 -26.66
CA HIS A 124 -1.31 -6.69 -28.03
C HIS A 124 -0.19 -7.09 -29.01
N GLY A 125 1.07 -6.90 -28.63
CA GLY A 125 2.23 -7.30 -29.43
C GLY A 125 2.49 -8.80 -29.38
N SER A 126 3.77 -9.18 -29.52
CA SER A 126 4.21 -10.57 -29.31
C SER A 126 3.76 -11.07 -27.93
N PRO A 127 3.33 -12.33 -27.77
CA PRO A 127 2.90 -12.86 -26.48
C PRO A 127 3.93 -12.62 -25.36
N LYS A 128 3.52 -11.88 -24.33
CA LYS A 128 4.33 -11.63 -23.13
C LYS A 128 3.64 -12.19 -21.89
N LYS A 129 4.45 -12.65 -20.94
CA LYS A 129 3.98 -12.96 -19.58
C LYS A 129 4.21 -11.73 -18.71
N ILE A 130 3.12 -11.14 -18.22
CA ILE A 130 3.15 -9.96 -17.36
C ILE A 130 2.78 -10.42 -15.95
N LEU A 131 3.68 -10.21 -15.00
CA LEU A 131 3.41 -10.42 -13.58
C LEU A 131 3.19 -9.06 -12.93
N VAL A 132 2.06 -8.91 -12.23
CA VAL A 132 1.74 -7.72 -11.46
C VAL A 132 1.92 -8.03 -9.98
N GLU A 133 2.85 -7.34 -9.33
CA GLU A 133 3.09 -7.47 -7.90
C GLU A 133 2.12 -6.57 -7.13
N GLY A 134 1.15 -7.17 -6.43
CA GLY A 134 0.24 -6.44 -5.56
C GLY A 134 0.96 -5.85 -4.33
N ALA A 135 0.70 -4.59 -4.03
CA ALA A 135 1.19 -3.95 -2.81
C ALA A 135 0.20 -4.13 -1.65
N ASN A 136 0.72 -4.23 -0.43
CA ASN A 136 -0.06 -4.40 0.81
C ASN A 136 -0.93 -5.67 0.79
N ALA A 137 -2.23 -5.57 1.15
CA ALA A 137 -3.14 -6.70 1.25
C ALA A 137 -4.61 -6.21 1.20
N ALA A 138 -5.55 -7.11 0.91
CA ALA A 138 -6.97 -6.77 0.77
C ALA A 138 -7.56 -6.05 1.99
N LEU A 139 -7.22 -6.45 3.22
CA LEU A 139 -7.72 -5.79 4.43
C LEU A 139 -7.07 -4.43 4.72
N LEU A 140 -6.09 -4.02 3.92
CA LEU A 140 -5.49 -2.68 3.94
C LEU A 140 -5.98 -1.82 2.77
N ASP A 141 -6.86 -2.34 1.91
CA ASP A 141 -7.46 -1.57 0.81
C ASP A 141 -8.23 -0.36 1.36
N ILE A 142 -8.18 0.79 0.67
CA ILE A 142 -8.83 2.02 1.11
C ILE A 142 -10.37 1.88 1.21
N ASP A 143 -10.99 1.08 0.35
CA ASP A 143 -12.44 0.91 0.27
C ASP A 143 -12.90 -0.35 1.02
N PHE A 144 -12.14 -1.44 0.88
CA PHE A 144 -12.54 -2.76 1.37
C PHE A 144 -11.77 -3.22 2.61
N GLY A 145 -10.81 -2.43 3.08
CA GLY A 145 -10.04 -2.77 4.25
C GLY A 145 -10.74 -2.44 5.57
N THR A 146 -10.06 -2.69 6.68
CA THR A 146 -10.56 -2.31 8.02
C THR A 146 -10.43 -0.82 8.30
N TYR A 147 -11.18 0.01 7.56
CA TYR A 147 -11.15 1.46 7.66
C TYR A 147 -11.40 1.93 9.11
N PRO A 148 -10.67 2.94 9.63
CA PRO A 148 -9.66 3.78 8.97
C PRO A 148 -8.24 3.21 8.98
N PHE A 149 -8.04 1.99 9.47
CA PHE A 149 -6.72 1.36 9.63
C PHE A 149 -6.28 0.65 8.34
N VAL A 150 -6.18 1.43 7.27
CA VAL A 150 -5.93 0.99 5.89
C VAL A 150 -4.84 1.86 5.24
N THR A 151 -4.37 1.47 4.05
CA THR A 151 -3.58 2.36 3.20
C THR A 151 -4.49 3.27 2.38
N SER A 152 -3.91 4.21 1.62
CA SER A 152 -4.64 5.19 0.80
C SER A 152 -4.82 4.76 -0.65
N SER A 153 -4.61 3.47 -0.95
CA SER A 153 -4.67 2.91 -2.31
C SER A 153 -5.55 1.66 -2.36
N ASN A 154 -6.03 1.33 -3.54
CA ASN A 154 -6.65 0.03 -3.78
C ASN A 154 -5.56 -1.06 -3.85
N CYS A 155 -5.70 -2.05 -3.00
CA CYS A 155 -4.81 -3.21 -2.85
C CYS A 155 -5.46 -4.50 -3.37
N THR A 156 -6.61 -4.36 -4.01
CA THR A 156 -7.42 -5.42 -4.60
C THR A 156 -7.26 -5.45 -6.12
N VAL A 157 -7.82 -6.48 -6.78
CA VAL A 157 -7.67 -6.72 -8.22
C VAL A 157 -8.09 -5.52 -9.08
N GLY A 158 -9.06 -4.72 -8.63
CA GLY A 158 -9.47 -3.49 -9.34
C GLY A 158 -8.33 -2.46 -9.46
N GLY A 159 -7.40 -2.45 -8.51
CA GLY A 159 -6.20 -1.61 -8.55
C GLY A 159 -5.23 -1.95 -9.69
N VAL A 160 -5.27 -3.19 -10.21
CA VAL A 160 -4.50 -3.58 -11.40
C VAL A 160 -5.00 -2.81 -12.62
N CYS A 161 -6.32 -2.78 -12.83
CA CYS A 161 -6.93 -2.08 -13.95
C CYS A 161 -6.66 -0.58 -13.89
N THR A 162 -6.98 0.05 -12.75
CA THR A 162 -6.87 1.52 -12.59
C THR A 162 -5.43 2.00 -12.45
N GLY A 163 -4.53 1.16 -11.92
CA GLY A 163 -3.12 1.49 -11.73
C GLY A 163 -2.27 1.36 -12.99
N LEU A 164 -2.60 0.40 -13.87
CA LEU A 164 -1.84 0.13 -15.10
C LEU A 164 -2.53 0.64 -16.38
N GLY A 165 -3.80 1.06 -16.30
CA GLY A 165 -4.57 1.44 -17.47
C GLY A 165 -4.93 0.25 -18.38
N VAL A 166 -5.11 -0.93 -17.78
CA VAL A 166 -5.47 -2.17 -18.49
C VAL A 166 -6.94 -2.49 -18.28
N PRO A 167 -7.67 -2.95 -19.32
CA PRO A 167 -9.08 -3.26 -19.16
C PRO A 167 -9.25 -4.66 -18.54
N PRO A 168 -10.34 -4.91 -17.80
CA PRO A 168 -10.47 -6.08 -16.93
C PRO A 168 -10.36 -7.44 -17.65
N GLN A 169 -10.72 -7.52 -18.94
CA GLN A 169 -10.57 -8.73 -19.75
C GLN A 169 -9.11 -9.18 -19.97
N HIS A 170 -8.13 -8.31 -19.66
CA HIS A 170 -6.71 -8.67 -19.69
C HIS A 170 -6.15 -9.09 -18.33
N VAL A 171 -6.99 -9.11 -17.28
CA VAL A 171 -6.61 -9.68 -15.98
C VAL A 171 -6.84 -11.20 -16.06
N GLY A 172 -5.73 -11.95 -16.06
CA GLY A 172 -5.74 -13.41 -16.08
C GLY A 172 -5.78 -14.01 -14.67
N ASP A 173 -4.79 -14.86 -14.36
CA ASP A 173 -4.71 -15.52 -13.07
C ASP A 173 -4.50 -14.51 -11.92
N VAL A 174 -5.37 -14.61 -10.92
CA VAL A 174 -5.26 -13.84 -9.67
C VAL A 174 -4.95 -14.80 -8.52
N TYR A 175 -3.77 -14.67 -7.93
CA TYR A 175 -3.29 -15.54 -6.86
C TYR A 175 -3.48 -14.89 -5.49
N GLY A 176 -4.22 -15.53 -4.59
CA GLY A 176 -4.35 -15.10 -3.20
C GLY A 176 -3.17 -15.62 -2.36
N VAL A 177 -2.28 -14.74 -1.93
CA VAL A 177 -1.20 -15.10 -0.99
C VAL A 177 -1.74 -15.08 0.42
N VAL A 178 -1.85 -16.25 1.04
CA VAL A 178 -2.44 -16.44 2.36
C VAL A 178 -1.38 -17.00 3.29
N LYS A 179 -1.29 -16.45 4.49
CA LYS A 179 -0.44 -17.03 5.54
C LYS A 179 -1.25 -18.06 6.32
N ALA A 180 -0.60 -19.15 6.76
CA ALA A 180 -1.25 -20.22 7.52
C ALA A 180 -1.82 -19.77 8.88
N TYR A 181 -1.49 -18.56 9.32
CA TYR A 181 -2.03 -17.85 10.48
C TYR A 181 -2.13 -16.36 10.15
N THR A 182 -2.88 -15.59 10.94
CA THR A 182 -3.14 -14.18 10.62
C THR A 182 -2.17 -13.27 11.38
N THR A 183 -1.72 -12.20 10.73
CA THR A 183 -0.87 -11.18 11.36
C THR A 183 -1.31 -9.77 10.99
N ARG A 184 -1.22 -8.84 11.95
CA ARG A 184 -1.56 -7.42 11.73
C ARG A 184 -0.50 -6.51 12.35
N VAL A 185 -0.20 -5.40 11.69
CA VAL A 185 0.58 -4.29 12.25
C VAL A 185 -0.39 -3.14 12.52
N GLY A 186 -0.22 -2.47 13.66
CA GLY A 186 -1.00 -1.30 14.02
C GLY A 186 -2.30 -1.63 14.75
N ILE A 187 -3.09 -0.58 14.92
CA ILE A 187 -4.34 -0.60 15.69
C ILE A 187 -5.47 -1.18 14.82
N GLY A 188 -6.56 -1.59 15.46
CA GLY A 188 -7.78 -2.08 14.80
C GLY A 188 -8.23 -3.44 15.32
N ALA A 189 -9.46 -3.81 15.01
CA ALA A 189 -10.01 -5.09 15.41
C ALA A 189 -9.21 -6.25 14.80
N PHE A 190 -9.05 -7.32 15.58
CA PHE A 190 -8.38 -8.54 15.13
C PHE A 190 -9.05 -9.76 15.78
N PRO A 191 -10.13 -10.30 15.17
CA PRO A 191 -11.01 -11.27 15.82
C PRO A 191 -10.35 -12.56 16.28
N THR A 192 -9.29 -13.01 15.59
CA THR A 192 -8.56 -14.24 15.93
C THR A 192 -7.25 -13.98 16.67
N GLU A 193 -7.02 -12.75 17.15
CA GLU A 193 -5.81 -12.40 17.90
C GLU A 193 -5.61 -13.33 19.09
N GLN A 194 -4.36 -13.75 19.30
CA GLN A 194 -3.95 -14.54 20.45
C GLN A 194 -3.04 -13.68 21.34
N ILE A 195 -3.56 -13.25 22.49
CA ILE A 195 -2.80 -12.51 23.51
C ILE A 195 -2.41 -13.50 24.62
N ASN A 196 -1.61 -14.49 24.24
CA ASN A 196 -1.17 -15.61 25.06
C ASN A 196 0.08 -16.26 24.43
N GLU A 197 0.53 -17.39 24.99
CA GLU A 197 1.70 -18.15 24.56
C GLU A 197 1.67 -18.57 23.08
N ILE A 198 0.48 -18.82 22.51
CA ILE A 198 0.33 -19.15 21.09
C ILE A 198 0.68 -17.94 20.22
N GLY A 199 0.19 -16.75 20.58
CA GLY A 199 0.51 -15.51 19.88
C GLY A 199 2.01 -15.23 19.85
N ASP A 200 2.67 -15.42 20.99
CA ASP A 200 4.13 -15.25 21.13
C ASP A 200 4.91 -16.30 20.33
N LEU A 201 4.43 -17.54 20.28
CA LEU A 201 5.02 -18.61 19.48
C LEU A 201 4.94 -18.32 17.97
N LEU A 202 3.76 -17.94 17.47
CA LEU A 202 3.55 -17.56 16.07
C LEU A 202 4.43 -16.36 15.69
N GLN A 203 4.52 -15.37 16.58
CA GLN A 203 5.32 -14.17 16.36
C GLN A 203 6.81 -14.49 16.29
N SER A 204 7.33 -15.28 17.24
CA SER A 204 8.74 -15.63 17.32
C SER A 204 9.19 -16.54 16.17
N ARG A 205 8.53 -17.69 15.96
CA ARG A 205 8.86 -18.61 14.87
C ARG A 205 8.67 -17.98 13.50
N GLY A 206 7.62 -17.19 13.33
CA GLY A 206 7.32 -16.51 12.08
C GLY A 206 8.20 -15.29 11.79
N HIS A 207 9.07 -14.89 12.72
CA HIS A 207 9.81 -13.62 12.69
C HIS A 207 8.89 -12.43 12.34
N GLU A 208 7.76 -12.32 13.04
CA GLU A 208 6.72 -11.35 12.75
C GLU A 208 7.04 -9.98 13.36
N TRP A 209 8.02 -9.33 12.74
CA TRP A 209 8.50 -7.99 13.07
C TRP A 209 8.50 -7.12 11.82
N GLY A 210 8.20 -5.84 11.96
CA GLY A 210 8.31 -4.88 10.86
C GLY A 210 9.77 -4.65 10.47
N VAL A 211 10.16 -5.02 9.25
CA VAL A 211 11.57 -4.89 8.77
C VAL A 211 12.09 -3.45 8.86
N THR A 212 11.25 -2.45 8.60
CA THR A 212 11.65 -1.03 8.66
C THR A 212 11.56 -0.42 10.06
N THR A 213 10.56 -0.83 10.86
CA THR A 213 10.22 -0.13 12.12
C THR A 213 10.55 -0.92 13.38
N GLY A 214 10.90 -2.19 13.25
CA GLY A 214 11.09 -3.11 14.38
C GLY A 214 9.82 -3.47 15.14
N ARG A 215 8.66 -2.89 14.81
CA ARG A 215 7.40 -3.12 15.53
C ARG A 215 6.96 -4.57 15.44
N LYS A 216 6.66 -5.16 16.60
CA LYS A 216 6.06 -6.50 16.71
C LYS A 216 4.71 -6.54 15.99
N ARG A 217 4.44 -7.61 15.23
CA ARG A 217 3.10 -7.83 14.65
C ARG A 217 2.22 -8.61 15.62
N ARG A 218 0.96 -8.20 15.71
CA ARG A 218 -0.09 -8.96 16.40
C ARG A 218 -0.31 -10.25 15.62
N CYS A 219 -0.40 -11.39 16.32
CA CYS A 219 -0.52 -12.71 15.71
C CYS A 219 -1.80 -13.41 16.20
N GLY A 220 -2.39 -14.22 15.34
CA GLY A 220 -3.66 -14.88 15.62
C GLY A 220 -3.91 -16.04 14.68
N TRP A 221 -4.95 -16.82 14.97
CA TRP A 221 -5.33 -17.96 14.14
C TRP A 221 -5.72 -17.57 12.71
N LEU A 222 -5.66 -18.52 11.78
CA LEU A 222 -6.19 -18.34 10.44
C LEU A 222 -7.68 -17.99 10.52
N ASP A 223 -8.10 -17.02 9.73
CA ASP A 223 -9.46 -16.54 9.71
C ASP A 223 -10.07 -16.72 8.30
N LEU A 224 -11.06 -17.61 8.19
CA LEU A 224 -11.73 -17.90 6.94
C LEU A 224 -12.82 -16.88 6.60
N VAL A 225 -13.30 -16.09 7.55
CA VAL A 225 -14.27 -15.02 7.26
C VAL A 225 -13.59 -13.95 6.42
N ILE A 226 -12.40 -13.50 6.85
CA ILE A 226 -11.62 -12.52 6.08
C ILE A 226 -11.10 -13.09 4.76
N LEU A 227 -10.75 -14.38 4.71
CA LEU A 227 -10.26 -15.00 3.49
C LEU A 227 -11.36 -15.10 2.43
N LYS A 228 -12.58 -15.52 2.84
CA LYS A 228 -13.75 -15.53 1.96
C LYS A 228 -14.11 -14.12 1.50
N TYR A 229 -14.06 -13.15 2.39
CA TYR A 229 -14.26 -11.74 2.04
C TYR A 229 -13.26 -11.23 1.00
N ALA A 230 -11.97 -11.49 1.21
CA ALA A 230 -10.93 -11.15 0.24
C ALA A 230 -11.14 -11.85 -1.12
N HIS A 231 -11.60 -13.10 -1.11
CA HIS A 231 -11.94 -13.82 -2.35
C HIS A 231 -13.15 -13.22 -3.07
N MET A 232 -14.21 -12.82 -2.36
CA MET A 232 -15.38 -12.17 -2.96
C MET A 232 -15.00 -10.90 -3.74
N ILE A 233 -13.99 -10.16 -3.28
CA ILE A 233 -13.52 -8.93 -3.93
C ILE A 233 -12.53 -9.23 -5.07
N ASN A 234 -11.60 -10.16 -4.86
CA ASN A 234 -10.49 -10.36 -5.78
C ASN A 234 -10.69 -11.46 -6.81
N GLY A 235 -11.67 -12.36 -6.61
CA GLY A 235 -11.93 -13.47 -7.51
C GLY A 235 -10.72 -14.40 -7.68
N PHE A 236 -10.07 -14.79 -6.58
CA PHE A 236 -8.84 -15.61 -6.65
C PHE A 236 -9.04 -16.90 -7.46
N THR A 237 -8.14 -17.12 -8.41
CA THR A 237 -8.06 -18.33 -9.25
C THR A 237 -7.30 -19.47 -8.57
N ALA A 238 -6.34 -19.12 -7.72
CA ALA A 238 -5.57 -20.06 -6.91
C ALA A 238 -5.06 -19.37 -5.63
N LEU A 239 -4.62 -20.16 -4.65
CA LEU A 239 -4.05 -19.68 -3.40
C LEU A 239 -2.61 -20.16 -3.23
N ALA A 240 -1.76 -19.29 -2.70
CA ALA A 240 -0.43 -19.64 -2.20
C ALA A 240 -0.47 -19.60 -0.68
N LEU A 241 -0.58 -20.76 -0.03
CA LEU A 241 -0.52 -20.89 1.42
C LEU A 241 0.94 -20.87 1.89
N THR A 242 1.29 -19.88 2.71
CA THR A 242 2.66 -19.61 3.14
C THR A 242 2.84 -19.81 4.63
N LYS A 243 4.08 -20.06 5.06
CA LYS A 243 4.47 -20.21 6.47
C LYS A 243 3.74 -21.33 7.20
N LEU A 244 3.48 -22.44 6.51
CA LEU A 244 2.84 -23.61 7.11
C LEU A 244 3.75 -24.27 8.16
N ASP A 245 5.06 -24.27 7.90
CA ASP A 245 6.15 -24.76 8.77
C ASP A 245 6.19 -24.11 10.18
N ILE A 246 5.57 -22.94 10.31
CA ILE A 246 5.47 -22.25 11.60
C ILE A 246 4.57 -23.02 12.56
N LEU A 247 3.59 -23.76 12.03
CA LEU A 247 2.59 -24.49 12.81
C LEU A 247 3.02 -25.91 13.19
N ASP A 248 4.15 -26.41 12.68
CA ASP A 248 4.64 -27.80 12.87
C ASP A 248 4.84 -28.22 14.35
N VAL A 249 4.91 -27.25 15.26
CA VAL A 249 5.16 -27.46 16.70
C VAL A 249 3.90 -27.45 17.56
N LEU A 250 2.73 -27.23 16.95
CA LEU A 250 1.46 -27.15 17.65
C LEU A 250 0.73 -28.49 17.60
N ASP A 251 0.31 -28.98 18.76
CA ASP A 251 -0.51 -30.20 18.85
C ASP A 251 -1.93 -29.98 18.27
N GLU A 252 -2.46 -28.75 18.39
CA GLU A 252 -3.78 -28.36 17.88
C GLU A 252 -3.70 -26.98 17.20
N ILE A 253 -4.34 -26.87 16.03
CA ILE A 253 -4.46 -25.62 15.26
C ILE A 253 -5.95 -25.23 15.19
N LYS A 254 -6.26 -24.00 15.61
CA LYS A 254 -7.62 -23.45 15.49
C LYS A 254 -7.77 -22.59 14.24
N ILE A 255 -8.98 -22.59 13.68
CA ILE A 255 -9.33 -21.79 12.50
C ILE A 255 -10.65 -21.06 12.77
N GLY A 256 -10.66 -19.75 12.57
CA GLY A 256 -11.87 -18.93 12.64
C GLY A 256 -12.77 -19.18 11.43
N VAL A 257 -13.90 -19.87 11.61
CA VAL A 257 -14.81 -20.28 10.52
C VAL A 257 -16.05 -19.39 10.37
N ALA A 258 -16.37 -18.60 11.39
CA ALA A 258 -17.58 -17.78 11.45
C ALA A 258 -17.47 -16.69 12.52
N TYR A 259 -18.14 -15.57 12.29
CA TYR A 259 -18.35 -14.54 13.32
C TYR A 259 -19.76 -14.59 13.88
N LYS A 260 -19.89 -14.20 15.16
CA LYS A 260 -21.17 -13.98 15.82
C LYS A 260 -21.23 -12.53 16.31
N LEU A 261 -22.30 -11.83 15.99
CA LEU A 261 -22.60 -10.48 16.46
C LEU A 261 -23.93 -10.50 17.20
N GLY A 262 -23.95 -10.09 18.47
CA GLY A 262 -25.13 -10.19 19.32
C GLY A 262 -25.66 -11.64 19.45
N GLY A 263 -24.75 -12.62 19.51
CA GLY A 263 -25.08 -14.05 19.57
C GLY A 263 -25.50 -14.69 18.24
N LYS A 264 -25.78 -13.91 17.20
CA LYS A 264 -26.20 -14.40 15.88
C LYS A 264 -25.03 -14.54 14.93
N ARG A 265 -24.97 -15.64 14.18
CA ARG A 265 -23.97 -15.84 13.12
C ARG A 265 -24.22 -14.85 11.99
N ILE A 266 -23.17 -14.17 11.52
CA ILE A 266 -23.25 -13.27 10.37
C ILE A 266 -22.56 -13.90 9.14
N PRO A 267 -23.10 -13.71 7.93
CA PRO A 267 -22.52 -14.26 6.69
C PRO A 267 -21.54 -13.29 6.00
N TYR A 268 -21.28 -12.11 6.56
CA TYR A 268 -20.45 -11.05 5.98
C TYR A 268 -19.31 -10.64 6.91
N PHE A 269 -18.30 -9.97 6.33
CA PHE A 269 -17.28 -9.27 7.09
C PHE A 269 -17.82 -7.88 7.49
N PRO A 270 -17.90 -7.56 8.80
CA PRO A 270 -18.47 -6.32 9.30
C PRO A 270 -17.52 -5.12 9.15
#